data_AF-A0AA35SFH4-F1
#
_entry.id   AF-A0AA35SFH4-F1
#
_cell.length_a   1.000
_cell.length_b   1.000
_cell.length_c   1.000
_cell.angle_alpha   90.00
_cell.angle_beta   90.00
_cell.angle_gamma   90.00
#
_symmetry.space_group_name_H-M   'P 1'
#
loop_
_entity.id
_entity.type
_entity.pdbx_description
1 polymer ?
#
loop_
_entity_poly.entity_id
_entity_poly.type
_entity_poly.pdbx_seq_one_letter_code
_entity_poly.pdbx_strand_id
1 'polypeptide(L)'
;MWALGVTLYTLVFGENPFFDVEETISGHLQPPYFTSPGLMKVLLWLLHPHPKSRATLKDLERDRWTNQEVDISQFSFESVLGIHTYTYVSNESVC
;
A
#
# COMPACT_ATOMS: atom_id res chain seq x y z
N MET A 1 -5.66 6.08 -13.36
CA MET A 1 -6.33 6.30 -12.07
C MET A 1 -6.74 4.98 -11.42
N TRP A 2 -7.71 4.23 -11.95
CA TRP A 2 -8.11 2.94 -11.34
C TRP A 2 -6.93 2.00 -11.08
N ALA A 3 -6.12 1.73 -12.10
CA ALA A 3 -4.92 0.88 -11.97
C ALA A 3 -3.94 1.41 -10.90
N LEU A 4 -3.78 2.74 -10.75
CA LEU A 4 -2.97 3.32 -9.67
C LEU A 4 -3.57 3.03 -8.29
N GLY A 5 -4.90 3.05 -8.18
CA GLY A 5 -5.60 2.65 -6.96
C GLY A 5 -5.35 1.19 -6.60
N VAL A 6 -5.44 0.29 -7.58
CA VAL A 6 -5.15 -1.14 -7.38
C VAL A 6 -3.69 -1.32 -6.97
N THR A 7 -2.74 -0.69 -7.69
CA THR A 7 -1.31 -0.74 -7.35
C THR A 7 -1.04 -0.22 -5.94
N LEU A 8 -1.61 0.93 -5.56
CA LEU A 8 -1.44 1.50 -4.23
C LEU A 8 -2.01 0.57 -3.15
N TYR A 9 -3.20 0.02 -3.37
CA TYR A 9 -3.82 -0.93 -2.45
C TYR A 9 -2.91 -2.15 -2.24
N THR A 10 -2.42 -2.76 -3.32
CA THR A 10 -1.55 -3.94 -3.24
C THR A 10 -0.20 -3.64 -2.61
N LEU A 11 0.39 -2.46 -2.85
CA LEU A 11 1.62 -2.04 -2.19
C LEU A 11 1.45 -1.91 -0.68
N VAL A 12 0.28 -1.45 -0.21
CA VAL A 12 0.01 -1.23 1.21
C VAL A 12 -0.42 -2.49 1.92
N PHE A 13 -1.30 -3.30 1.31
CA PHE A 13 -1.96 -4.42 1.97
C PHE A 13 -1.42 -5.79 1.57
N GLY A 14 -0.61 -5.88 0.50
CA GLY A 14 -0.06 -7.15 0.02
C GLY A 14 -1.06 -8.05 -0.70
N GLU A 15 -2.29 -7.57 -0.94
CA GLU A 15 -3.36 -8.31 -1.60
C GLU A 15 -4.11 -7.44 -2.63
N ASN A 16 -4.99 -8.04 -3.42
CA ASN A 16 -5.83 -7.30 -4.36
C ASN A 16 -7.06 -6.72 -3.65
N PRO A 17 -7.54 -5.54 -4.05
CA PRO A 17 -8.71 -4.90 -3.42
C PRO A 17 -10.04 -5.62 -3.67
N PHE A 18 -10.12 -6.44 -4.72
CA PHE A 18 -11.33 -7.14 -5.15
C PHE A 18 -10.97 -8.56 -5.56
N PHE A 19 -11.74 -9.54 -5.10
CA PHE A 19 -11.57 -10.95 -5.44
C PHE A 19 -12.20 -11.29 -6.80
N ASP A 20 -13.35 -10.71 -7.09
CA ASP A 20 -14.12 -10.98 -8.31
C ASP A 20 -14.62 -9.71 -9.03
N VAL A 21 -15.33 -9.93 -10.14
CA VAL A 21 -15.87 -8.87 -10.99
C VAL A 21 -17.00 -8.10 -10.29
N GLU A 22 -17.80 -8.76 -9.45
CA GLU A 22 -18.94 -8.13 -8.76
C GLU A 22 -18.44 -7.14 -7.70
N GLU A 23 -17.42 -7.52 -6.93
CA GLU A 23 -16.75 -6.63 -6.00
C GLU A 23 -16.12 -5.44 -6.72
N THR A 24 -15.46 -5.70 -7.87
CA THR A 24 -14.85 -4.67 -8.72
C THR A 24 -15.89 -3.64 -9.20
N ILE A 25 -17.09 -4.10 -9.57
CA ILE A 25 -18.20 -3.22 -9.98
C ILE A 25 -18.71 -2.40 -8.79
N SER A 26 -18.82 -3.03 -7.62
CA SER A 26 -19.30 -2.37 -6.40
C SER A 26 -18.35 -1.29 -5.89
N GLY A 27 -17.03 -1.49 -6.05
CA GLY A 27 -15.99 -0.59 -5.56
C GLY A 27 -15.89 -0.49 -4.03
N HIS A 28 -16.50 -1.41 -3.28
CA HIS A 28 -16.37 -1.45 -1.82
C HIS A 28 -15.03 -2.06 -1.40
N LEU A 29 -14.24 -1.30 -0.65
CA LEU A 29 -12.95 -1.76 -0.12
C LEU A 29 -13.11 -2.39 1.26
N GLN A 30 -12.45 -3.53 1.47
CA GLN A 30 -12.39 -4.23 2.75
C GLN A 30 -10.93 -4.43 3.17
N PRO A 31 -10.23 -3.37 3.62
CA PRO A 31 -8.84 -3.45 4.02
C PRO A 31 -8.65 -4.40 5.22
N PRO A 32 -7.61 -5.25 5.24
CA PRO A 32 -7.37 -6.21 6.30
C PRO A 32 -6.98 -5.56 7.64
N TYR A 33 -6.55 -4.30 7.62
CA TYR A 33 -6.23 -3.51 8.80
C TYR A 33 -6.50 -2.01 8.59
N PHE A 34 -6.65 -1.31 9.72
CA PHE A 34 -6.83 0.14 9.72
C PHE A 34 -5.56 0.85 9.24
N THR A 35 -5.78 1.93 8.49
CA THR A 35 -4.72 2.81 7.98
C THR A 35 -5.02 4.26 8.31
N SER A 36 -4.09 5.16 7.98
CA SER A 36 -4.35 6.59 8.14
C SER A 36 -5.60 7.02 7.35
N PRO A 37 -6.42 7.94 7.88
CA PRO A 37 -7.59 8.45 7.16
C PRO A 37 -7.24 9.07 5.78
N GLY A 38 -6.03 9.66 5.65
CA GLY A 38 -5.53 10.21 4.40
C GLY A 38 -5.34 9.14 3.32
N LEU A 39 -4.71 8.01 3.68
CA LEU A 39 -4.55 6.88 2.75
C LEU A 39 -5.91 6.32 2.33
N MET A 40 -6.80 6.08 3.28
CA MET A 40 -8.13 5.54 2.99
C MET A 40 -8.92 6.45 2.05
N LYS A 41 -8.86 7.77 2.26
CA LYS A 41 -9.46 8.77 1.36
C LYS A 41 -8.90 8.62 -0.07
N VAL A 42 -7.58 8.55 -0.23
CA VAL A 42 -6.93 8.43 -1.56
C VAL A 42 -7.33 7.13 -2.25
N LEU A 43 -7.36 6.00 -1.53
CA LEU A 43 -7.78 4.71 -2.06
C LEU A 43 -9.23 4.73 -2.54
N LEU A 44 -10.16 5.21 -1.70
CA LEU A 44 -11.58 5.34 -2.06
C LEU A 44 -11.79 6.27 -3.26
N TRP A 45 -10.99 7.33 -3.37
CA TRP A 45 -11.11 8.28 -4.47
C TRP A 45 -10.56 7.73 -5.80
N LEU A 46 -9.45 6.98 -5.74
CA LEU A 46 -8.85 6.30 -6.89
C LEU A 46 -9.69 5.12 -7.40
N LEU A 47 -10.28 4.36 -6.48
CA LEU A 47 -11.10 3.17 -6.75
C LEU A 47 -12.60 3.48 -6.73
N HIS A 48 -12.96 4.76 -6.89
CA HIS A 48 -14.36 5.13 -7.01
C HIS A 48 -14.99 4.44 -8.25
N PRO A 49 -16.14 3.75 -8.10
CA PRO A 49 -16.75 2.96 -9.18
C PRO A 49 -17.22 3.86 -10.32
N HIS A 50 -17.82 5.01 -10.01
CA HIS A 50 -18.22 6.00 -11.00
C HIS A 50 -16.99 6.77 -11.54
N PRO A 51 -16.67 6.69 -12.85
CA PRO A 51 -15.46 7.31 -13.41
C PRO A 51 -15.39 8.83 -13.24
N LYS A 52 -16.54 9.52 -13.23
CA LYS A 52 -16.61 10.98 -13.09
C LYS A 52 -16.29 11.48 -11.69
N SER A 53 -16.44 10.63 -10.68
CA SER A 53 -16.12 10.96 -9.28
C SER A 53 -14.71 10.51 -8.88
N ARG A 54 -14.01 9.82 -9.79
CA ARG A 54 -12.67 9.30 -9.56
C ARG A 54 -11.65 10.42 -9.54
N ALA A 55 -10.66 10.33 -8.66
CA ALA A 55 -9.55 11.28 -8.60
C ALA A 55 -8.91 11.46 -9.98
N THR A 56 -8.58 12.70 -10.34
CA THR A 56 -7.68 12.99 -11.46
C THR A 56 -6.22 12.97 -10.98
N LEU A 57 -5.27 12.97 -11.91
CA LEU A 57 -3.85 13.07 -11.55
C LEU A 57 -3.55 14.38 -10.81
N LYS A 58 -4.09 15.51 -11.30
CA LYS A 58 -3.92 16.84 -10.70
C LYS A 58 -4.45 16.92 -9.27
N ASP A 59 -5.52 16.17 -8.99
CA ASP A 59 -6.07 16.08 -7.64
C ASP A 59 -5.07 15.40 -6.69
N LEU A 60 -4.48 14.29 -7.12
CA LEU A 60 -3.51 13.54 -6.33
C LEU A 60 -2.17 14.25 -6.18
N GLU A 61 -1.70 14.96 -7.19
CA GLU A 61 -0.49 15.79 -7.09
C GLU A 61 -0.59 16.85 -5.98
N ARG A 62 -1.82 17.22 -5.59
CA ARG A 62 -2.09 18.24 -4.55
C ARG A 62 -2.57 17.64 -3.24
N ASP A 63 -2.83 16.33 -3.20
CA ASP A 63 -3.34 15.70 -1.99
C ASP A 63 -2.27 15.70 -0.89
N ARG A 64 -2.70 15.83 0.37
CA ARG A 64 -1.77 15.88 1.50
C ARG A 64 -1.07 14.54 1.73
N TRP A 65 -1.75 13.44 1.45
CA TRP A 65 -1.20 12.11 1.70
C TRP A 65 -0.05 11.79 0.72
N THR A 66 -0.17 12.23 -0.53
CA THR A 66 0.89 12.07 -1.55
C THR A 66 2.07 13.02 -1.36
N ASN A 67 1.86 14.16 -0.70
CA ASN A 67 2.90 15.16 -0.41
C ASN A 67 3.36 15.14 1.06
N GLN A 68 3.06 14.09 1.82
CA GLN A 68 3.48 14.00 3.21
C GLN A 68 5.02 13.95 3.32
N GLU A 69 5.56 14.58 4.37
CA GLU A 69 6.99 14.52 4.64
C GLU A 69 7.40 13.10 5.07
N VAL A 70 8.52 12.62 4.53
CA VAL A 70 9.08 11.31 4.86
C VAL A 70 10.57 11.48 5.13
N ASP A 71 10.99 11.20 6.36
CA ASP A 71 12.38 11.15 6.72
C ASP A 71 12.97 9.79 6.32
N ILE A 72 13.65 9.75 5.17
CA ILE A 72 14.24 8.53 4.61
C ILE A 72 15.32 7.91 5.51
N SER A 73 15.91 8.68 6.42
CA SER A 73 16.97 8.18 7.32
C SER A 73 16.45 7.21 8.37
N GLN A 74 15.13 7.16 8.59
CA GLN A 74 14.47 6.26 9.52
C GLN A 74 14.27 4.84 8.95
N PHE A 75 14.62 4.61 7.68
CA PHE A 75 14.38 3.34 7.00
C PHE A 75 15.69 2.69 6.57
N SER A 76 15.81 1.37 6.79
CA SER A 76 16.83 0.52 6.17
C SER A 76 16.16 -0.57 5.35
N PHE A 77 16.86 -1.06 4.33
CA PHE A 77 16.32 -2.07 3.42
C PHE A 77 16.04 -3.39 4.16
N GLU A 78 16.96 -3.81 5.02
CA GLU A 78 16.90 -5.07 5.77
C GLU A 78 15.71 -5.08 6.73
N SER A 79 15.48 -3.97 7.44
CA SER A 79 14.35 -3.85 8.38
C SER A 79 13.01 -3.79 7.67
N VAL A 80 12.93 -3.10 6.52
CA VAL A 80 11.68 -3.03 5.73
C VAL A 80 11.31 -4.38 5.13
N LEU A 81 12.29 -5.16 4.66
CA LEU A 81 12.04 -6.50 4.14
C LEU A 81 11.93 -7.58 5.22
N GLY A 82 12.20 -7.25 6.48
CA GLY A 82 12.25 -8.24 7.55
C GLY A 82 13.36 -9.29 7.36
N ILE A 83 14.44 -8.93 6.65
CA ILE A 83 15.61 -9.81 6.50
C ILE A 83 16.35 -9.80 7.83
N HIS A 84 15.99 -10.72 8.71
CA HIS A 84 16.86 -11.08 9.82
C HIS A 84 17.99 -11.93 9.24
N THR A 85 19.23 -11.42 9.28
CA THR A 85 20.41 -12.24 9.06
C THR A 85 20.42 -13.33 10.13
N TYR A 86 20.01 -14.55 9.77
CA TYR A 86 20.35 -15.72 10.57
C TYR A 86 21.87 -15.81 10.56
N THR A 87 22.53 -15.31 11.61
CA THR A 87 23.92 -15.66 11.87
C THR A 87 23.95 -17.17 12.07
N TYR A 88 24.40 -17.90 11.06
CA TYR A 88 24.88 -19.26 11.25
C TYR A 88 25.99 -19.18 12.30
N VAL A 89 25.67 -19.54 13.54
CA VAL A 89 26.70 -19.82 14.54
C VAL A 89 27.35 -21.11 14.05
N SER A 90 28.49 -20.98 13.37
CA SER A 90 29.37 -22.09 13.07
C SER A 90 29.84 -22.67 14.41
N ASN A 91 29.19 -23.75 14.85
CA ASN A 91 29.75 -24.63 15.86
C ASN A 91 30.93 -25.39 15.23
N GLU A 92 32.09 -24.74 15.15
CA GLU A 92 33.36 -25.46 15.15
C GLU A 92 33.63 -25.88 16.59
N SER A 93 33.20 -27.10 16.93
CA SER A 93 33.70 -27.87 18.08
C SER A 93 33.34 -29.34 17.87
N VAL A 94 34.04 -29.98 16.94
CA VAL A 94 34.31 -31.41 17.01
C VAL A 94 35.80 -31.52 17.32
N CYS A 95 36.12 -31.67 18.61
CA CYS A 95 37.36 -32.28 19.08
C CYS A 95 37.00 -33.70 19.54
#